data_AF-A0A1M5W6S3-F1
#
_entry.id   AF-A0A1M5W6S3-F1
#
_cell.length_a   1.000
_cell.length_b   1.000
_cell.length_c   1.000
_cell.angle_alpha   90.00
_cell.angle_beta   90.00
_cell.angle_gamma   90.00
#
_symmetry.space_group_name_H-M   'P 1'
#
loop_
_entity.id
_entity.type
_entity.pdbx_description
1 polymer ?
#
loop_
_entity_poly.entity_id
_entity_poly.type
_entity_poly.pdbx_seq_one_letter_code
_entity_poly.pdbx_strand_id
1 'polypeptide(L)'
;MNRKILIATITVSLLLAGCGKTAPTNTTEQLREELPSVATPNSSITTHTSDAIDYNQYVRKTWIKEKDTNNSFENGVSFSISKIKNGKITGELTVVGPAPSYPNDVANLNGIINKDTAEFEFTDSRENKGSIKLVFKPNDKMEATINLTDKSEDTAAQPPVGTFQFAPYNLKDLKGFSPIENQSFMVDLKSWGNVKFVSGKLTGGNHIPVVFYLTNKDGDILYDFYATLPYRVDVKAVSFEDVSKDGLKDIIIIVDDDAGQGNASVATVYFQKADGSFANDPKLDQEINDSVNNTDVKTVTSYLARKL
;
A
#
# COMPACT_ATOMS: atom_id res chain seq x y z
N MET A 1 -14.92 27.96 38.82
CA MET A 1 -14.16 28.35 40.03
C MET A 1 -12.68 28.21 39.70
N ASN A 2 -11.99 29.31 39.41
CA ASN A 2 -10.63 29.27 38.87
C ASN A 2 -9.59 29.25 40.00
N ARG A 3 -8.60 28.34 39.92
CA ARG A 3 -7.34 28.48 40.64
C ARG A 3 -6.18 28.44 39.66
N LYS A 4 -5.61 29.61 39.39
CA LYS A 4 -4.27 29.76 38.83
C LYS A 4 -3.27 29.48 39.96
N ILE A 5 -2.22 28.73 39.68
CA ILE A 5 -0.98 28.72 40.49
C ILE A 5 0.16 29.06 39.54
N LEU A 6 1.11 29.84 40.04
CA LEU A 6 2.18 30.54 39.32
C LEU A 6 3.50 30.26 40.06
N ILE A 7 4.65 30.52 39.41
CA ILE A 7 6.01 30.57 40.00
C ILE A 7 6.62 29.17 40.28
N ALA A 8 7.91 28.86 40.05
CA ALA A 8 9.07 29.66 39.63
C ALA A 8 9.90 28.95 38.52
N THR A 9 10.61 29.73 37.72
CA THR A 9 11.82 29.30 37.00
C THR A 9 13.06 29.47 37.89
N ILE A 10 13.96 28.48 37.89
CA ILE A 10 15.33 28.63 38.40
C ILE A 10 16.30 28.15 37.32
N THR A 11 17.05 29.10 36.75
CA THR A 11 18.21 28.84 35.90
C THR A 11 19.46 28.72 36.77
N VAL A 12 20.30 27.72 36.52
CA VAL A 12 21.65 27.62 37.10
C VAL A 12 22.65 27.58 35.96
N SER A 13 23.39 28.67 35.81
CA SER A 13 24.53 28.78 34.89
C SER A 13 25.81 28.57 35.69
N LEU A 14 26.65 27.63 35.27
CA LEU A 14 28.00 27.44 35.83
C LEU A 14 29.03 28.09 34.89
N LEU A 15 29.57 29.23 35.34
CA LEU A 15 30.77 29.84 34.79
C LEU A 15 32.00 29.22 35.46
N LEU A 16 33.00 28.83 34.66
CA LEU A 16 34.38 28.74 35.13
C LEU A 16 35.22 29.74 34.33
N ALA A 17 35.96 30.58 35.05
CA ALA A 17 36.79 31.63 34.50
C ALA A 17 38.25 31.19 34.35
N GLY A 18 38.96 31.77 33.38
CA GLY A 18 40.39 31.58 33.18
C GLY A 18 40.98 32.68 32.29
N CYS A 19 41.44 33.78 32.90
CA CYS A 19 42.28 34.79 32.25
C CYS A 19 43.71 34.25 32.03
N GLY A 20 44.56 34.76 31.13
CA GLY A 20 44.37 35.78 30.10
C GLY A 20 45.69 36.48 29.71
N LYS A 21 45.70 37.07 28.49
CA LYS A 21 46.58 38.15 27.98
C LYS A 21 48.02 37.88 27.45
N THR A 22 48.28 38.65 26.37
CA THR A 22 49.53 39.18 25.78
C THR A 22 50.39 38.32 24.83
N ALA A 23 50.62 38.90 23.63
CA ALA A 23 51.64 38.53 22.64
C ALA A 23 52.86 39.48 22.76
N PRO A 24 54.04 39.10 22.22
CA PRO A 24 54.57 39.85 21.06
C PRO A 24 55.35 39.04 19.98
N THR A 25 55.12 39.43 18.73
CA THR A 25 56.06 39.72 17.60
C THR A 25 57.29 38.82 17.23
N ASN A 26 57.29 38.40 15.94
CA ASN A 26 58.39 38.27 14.94
C ASN A 26 59.67 37.42 15.14
N THR A 27 59.98 36.61 14.11
CA THR A 27 61.23 36.52 13.28
C THR A 27 61.23 35.14 12.58
N THR A 28 60.84 34.98 11.31
CA THR A 28 61.60 35.17 10.04
C THR A 28 62.76 34.19 9.79
N GLU A 29 62.55 33.23 8.87
CA GLU A 29 63.48 32.78 7.79
C GLU A 29 62.71 31.81 6.86
N GLN A 30 62.48 32.17 5.58
CA GLN A 30 63.17 31.69 4.36
C GLN A 30 62.97 30.17 4.07
N LEU A 31 62.58 29.66 2.89
CA LEU A 31 62.37 30.12 1.49
C LEU A 31 61.32 29.14 0.83
N ARG A 32 60.77 29.22 -0.40
CA ARG A 32 61.04 29.95 -1.67
C ARG A 32 59.73 30.23 -2.47
N GLU A 33 59.86 30.73 -3.70
CA GLU A 33 58.95 31.03 -4.84
C GLU A 33 58.08 29.82 -5.34
N GLU A 34 56.99 29.93 -6.12
CA GLU A 34 56.64 30.87 -7.24
C GLU A 34 55.14 31.28 -7.32
N LEU A 35 54.85 32.26 -8.20
CA LEU A 35 53.55 32.75 -8.72
C LEU A 35 53.80 33.23 -10.18
N PRO A 36 52.80 33.47 -11.07
CA PRO A 36 51.34 33.24 -10.97
C PRO A 36 50.71 32.54 -12.22
N SER A 37 49.42 32.17 -12.15
CA SER A 37 48.55 32.14 -13.35
C SER A 37 47.07 32.23 -12.99
N VAL A 38 46.31 33.07 -13.71
CA VAL A 38 44.86 33.24 -13.57
C VAL A 38 44.16 32.33 -14.58
N ALA A 39 43.24 31.49 -14.11
CA ALA A 39 42.34 30.71 -14.97
C ALA A 39 40.88 30.87 -14.53
N THR A 40 40.00 31.04 -15.51
CA THR A 40 38.54 31.25 -15.37
C THR A 40 37.83 30.09 -14.67
N PRO A 41 36.67 30.33 -14.03
CA PRO A 41 35.87 29.27 -13.41
C PRO A 41 35.35 28.33 -14.49
N ASN A 42 35.94 27.14 -14.56
CA ASN A 42 35.49 26.11 -15.47
C ASN A 42 34.14 25.57 -14.95
N SER A 43 33.09 25.69 -15.77
CA SER A 43 31.78 25.13 -15.46
C SER A 43 31.91 23.61 -15.34
N SER A 44 31.95 23.11 -14.11
CA SER A 44 31.79 21.69 -13.85
C SER A 44 30.35 21.33 -14.16
N ILE A 45 30.10 20.94 -15.42
CA ILE A 45 28.88 20.24 -15.80
C ILE A 45 28.87 18.95 -14.98
N THR A 46 28.17 18.96 -13.86
CA THR A 46 27.79 17.75 -13.15
C THR A 46 26.93 16.94 -14.10
N THR A 47 27.55 15.92 -14.70
CA THR A 47 26.86 14.91 -15.46
C THR A 47 25.80 14.32 -14.55
N HIS A 48 24.53 14.59 -14.84
CA HIS A 48 23.43 13.94 -14.13
C HIS A 48 23.53 12.45 -14.41
N THR A 49 24.08 11.70 -13.46
CA THR A 49 23.92 10.25 -13.41
C THR A 49 22.43 9.97 -13.41
N SER A 50 21.96 9.28 -14.45
CA SER A 50 20.60 8.76 -14.55
C SER A 50 20.27 7.99 -13.27
N ASP A 51 19.48 8.59 -12.38
CA ASP A 51 19.00 7.91 -11.17
C ASP A 51 18.29 6.62 -11.60
N ALA A 52 18.78 5.48 -11.10
CA ALA A 52 18.19 4.20 -11.42
C ALA A 52 16.78 4.14 -10.82
N ILE A 53 15.78 3.88 -11.66
CA ILE A 53 14.38 3.79 -11.23
C ILE A 53 14.26 2.71 -10.15
N ASP A 54 13.88 3.10 -8.94
CA ASP A 54 13.48 2.16 -7.91
C ASP A 54 12.12 1.56 -8.29
N TYR A 55 12.14 0.34 -8.83
CA TYR A 55 10.91 -0.32 -9.26
C TYR A 55 10.01 -0.74 -8.09
N ASN A 56 10.52 -0.80 -6.86
CA ASN A 56 9.73 -1.26 -5.71
C ASN A 56 8.55 -0.33 -5.43
N GLN A 57 8.64 0.96 -5.78
CA GLN A 57 7.53 1.91 -5.64
C GLN A 57 6.30 1.56 -6.50
N TYR A 58 6.46 0.79 -7.58
CA TYR A 58 5.36 0.40 -8.47
C TYR A 58 4.75 -0.97 -8.15
N VAL A 59 5.45 -1.78 -7.37
CA VAL A 59 5.07 -3.18 -7.07
C VAL A 59 4.01 -3.21 -5.97
N ARG A 60 3.01 -4.08 -6.14
CA ARG A 60 1.86 -4.35 -5.26
C ARG A 60 0.96 -3.15 -4.96
N LYS A 61 1.07 -2.04 -5.69
CA LYS A 61 0.02 -1.02 -5.71
C LYS A 61 -1.05 -1.40 -6.73
N THR A 62 -2.32 -1.13 -6.41
CA THR A 62 -3.38 -1.07 -7.43
C THR A 62 -3.31 0.28 -8.11
N TRP A 63 -3.18 0.30 -9.43
CA TRP A 63 -3.09 1.51 -10.25
C TRP A 63 -4.44 1.79 -10.91
N ILE A 64 -4.99 2.99 -10.70
CA ILE A 64 -6.27 3.44 -11.30
C ILE A 64 -6.07 4.67 -12.18
N LYS A 65 -6.97 4.85 -13.16
CA LYS A 65 -6.91 5.96 -14.12
C LYS A 65 -7.18 7.32 -13.46
N GLU A 66 -6.32 8.31 -13.66
CA GLU A 66 -6.37 9.65 -12.99
C GLU A 66 -7.64 10.50 -13.28
N LYS A 67 -8.61 10.00 -14.05
CA LYS A 67 -9.88 10.68 -14.37
C LYS A 67 -11.13 9.92 -13.93
N ASP A 68 -11.00 8.75 -13.31
CA ASP A 68 -12.13 8.01 -12.73
C ASP A 68 -12.48 8.50 -11.31
N THR A 69 -11.90 9.62 -10.88
CA THR A 69 -12.14 10.31 -9.59
C THR A 69 -13.57 10.85 -9.40
N ASN A 70 -14.45 10.70 -10.40
CA ASN A 70 -15.90 10.82 -10.20
C ASN A 70 -16.49 9.59 -9.47
N ASN A 71 -15.65 8.57 -9.20
CA ASN A 71 -15.88 7.48 -8.27
C ASN A 71 -17.12 6.63 -8.61
N SER A 72 -17.27 6.26 -9.88
CA SER A 72 -17.90 4.99 -10.21
C SER A 72 -16.83 4.10 -10.83
N PHE A 73 -16.76 2.84 -10.39
CA PHE A 73 -15.92 1.81 -11.03
C PHE A 73 -16.52 1.35 -12.38
N GLU A 74 -17.59 1.99 -12.85
CA GLU A 74 -18.25 1.70 -14.12
C GLU A 74 -17.31 2.01 -15.29
N ASN A 75 -17.04 1.00 -16.12
CA ASN A 75 -16.05 1.10 -17.20
C ASN A 75 -14.63 1.45 -16.69
N GLY A 76 -14.34 1.06 -15.44
CA GLY A 76 -13.06 1.25 -14.79
C GLY A 76 -11.99 0.34 -15.39
N VAL A 77 -10.78 0.87 -15.50
CA VAL A 77 -9.57 0.09 -15.81
C VAL A 77 -8.56 0.29 -14.70
N SER A 78 -8.01 -0.80 -14.21
CA SER A 78 -6.93 -0.81 -13.22
C SER A 78 -5.94 -1.92 -13.52
N PHE A 79 -4.75 -1.83 -12.95
CA PHE A 79 -3.79 -2.93 -12.99
C PHE A 79 -2.98 -2.99 -11.70
N SER A 80 -2.41 -4.15 -11.40
CA SER A 80 -1.42 -4.33 -10.34
C SER A 80 -0.14 -4.91 -10.92
N ILE A 81 1.01 -4.58 -10.31
CA ILE A 81 2.30 -5.20 -10.63
C ILE A 81 2.66 -6.09 -9.46
N SER A 82 2.49 -7.41 -9.59
CA SER A 82 2.73 -8.35 -8.49
C SER A 82 4.22 -8.53 -8.19
N LYS A 83 5.09 -8.44 -9.21
CA LYS A 83 6.52 -8.73 -9.06
C LYS A 83 7.36 -8.14 -10.19
N ILE A 84 8.55 -7.65 -9.83
CA ILE A 84 9.63 -7.31 -10.77
C ILE A 84 10.88 -8.07 -10.34
N LYS A 85 11.46 -8.88 -11.24
CA LYS A 85 12.68 -9.65 -10.96
C LYS A 85 13.45 -9.96 -12.24
N ASN A 86 14.76 -9.71 -12.24
CA ASN A 86 15.67 -10.01 -13.36
C ASN A 86 15.20 -9.44 -14.71
N GLY A 87 14.69 -8.21 -14.72
CA GLY A 87 14.13 -7.56 -15.91
C GLY A 87 12.77 -8.09 -16.39
N LYS A 88 12.21 -9.12 -15.74
CA LYS A 88 10.84 -9.58 -15.97
C LYS A 88 9.88 -8.91 -15.01
N ILE A 89 8.68 -8.65 -15.49
CA ILE A 89 7.57 -8.07 -14.72
C ILE A 89 6.34 -8.94 -14.86
N THR A 90 5.64 -9.15 -13.74
CA THR A 90 4.33 -9.83 -13.71
C THR A 90 3.32 -8.93 -13.01
N GLY A 91 2.06 -9.05 -13.43
CA GLY A 91 0.97 -8.25 -12.92
C GLY A 91 -0.38 -8.77 -13.39
N GLU A 92 -1.40 -7.96 -13.18
CA GLU A 92 -2.78 -8.27 -13.55
C GLU A 92 -3.45 -6.99 -14.07
N LEU A 93 -4.20 -7.09 -15.17
CA LEU A 93 -5.09 -6.06 -15.68
C LEU A 93 -6.51 -6.43 -15.25
N THR A 94 -7.25 -5.47 -14.69
CA THR A 94 -8.66 -5.63 -14.33
C THR A 94 -9.49 -4.60 -15.07
N VAL A 95 -10.57 -5.04 -15.70
CA VAL A 95 -11.56 -4.19 -16.35
C VAL A 95 -12.92 -4.44 -15.72
N VAL A 96 -13.60 -3.37 -15.33
CA VAL A 96 -14.93 -3.42 -14.72
C VAL A 96 -15.90 -2.75 -15.69
N GLY A 97 -16.91 -3.48 -16.14
CA GLY A 97 -17.93 -2.97 -17.06
C GLY A 97 -18.96 -2.04 -16.39
N PRO A 98 -20.05 -1.71 -17.09
CA PRO A 98 -21.06 -0.77 -16.59
C PRO A 98 -21.99 -1.40 -15.53
N ALA A 99 -22.62 -0.53 -14.74
CA ALA A 99 -23.75 -0.87 -13.89
C ALA A 99 -24.96 -1.39 -14.71
N PRO A 100 -25.87 -2.18 -14.12
CA PRO A 100 -25.91 -2.61 -12.71
C PRO A 100 -25.20 -3.95 -12.44
N SER A 101 -24.76 -4.66 -13.49
CA SER A 101 -24.15 -5.99 -13.36
C SER A 101 -22.67 -5.96 -13.02
N TYR A 102 -21.97 -4.84 -13.29
CA TYR A 102 -20.52 -4.68 -13.07
C TYR A 102 -19.71 -5.91 -13.52
N PRO A 103 -19.85 -6.33 -14.80
CA PRO A 103 -19.16 -7.50 -15.30
C PRO A 103 -17.65 -7.22 -15.23
N ASN A 104 -16.93 -8.07 -14.52
CA ASN A 104 -15.48 -7.94 -14.42
C ASN A 104 -14.79 -8.80 -15.49
N ASP A 105 -13.60 -8.39 -15.88
CA ASP A 105 -12.65 -9.19 -16.64
C ASP A 105 -11.23 -8.98 -16.11
N VAL A 106 -10.41 -10.01 -16.25
CA VAL A 106 -9.07 -10.10 -15.66
C VAL A 106 -8.11 -10.73 -16.68
N ALA A 107 -6.94 -10.12 -16.86
CA ALA A 107 -5.87 -10.67 -17.68
C ALA A 107 -4.53 -10.70 -16.93
N ASN A 108 -3.84 -11.84 -17.01
CA ASN A 108 -2.48 -11.98 -16.46
C ASN A 108 -1.48 -11.22 -17.33
N LEU A 109 -0.77 -10.26 -16.76
CA LEU A 109 0.27 -9.48 -17.43
C LEU A 109 1.63 -10.14 -17.21
N ASN A 110 2.31 -10.48 -18.31
CA ASN A 110 3.69 -10.98 -18.30
C ASN A 110 4.52 -10.18 -19.31
N GLY A 111 5.57 -9.50 -18.84
CA GLY A 111 6.30 -8.54 -19.65
C GLY A 111 7.80 -8.45 -19.35
N ILE A 112 8.47 -7.59 -20.10
CA ILE A 112 9.90 -7.28 -19.97
C ILE A 112 10.05 -5.78 -19.71
N ILE A 113 10.91 -5.42 -18.76
CA ILE A 113 11.28 -4.04 -18.47
C ILE A 113 12.46 -3.63 -19.36
N ASN A 114 12.33 -2.48 -20.01
CA ASN A 114 13.39 -1.79 -20.70
C ASN A 114 13.45 -0.34 -20.20
N LYS A 115 14.35 -0.09 -19.24
CA LYS A 115 14.49 1.19 -18.52
C LYS A 115 13.14 1.67 -17.96
N ASP A 116 12.73 2.89 -18.31
CA ASP A 116 11.49 3.55 -17.92
C ASP A 116 10.22 2.93 -18.52
N THR A 117 10.32 1.84 -19.29
CA THR A 117 9.16 1.20 -19.94
C THR A 117 9.04 -0.28 -19.61
N ALA A 118 7.82 -0.78 -19.65
CA ALA A 118 7.51 -2.21 -19.68
C ALA A 118 6.42 -2.49 -20.71
N GLU A 119 6.53 -3.61 -21.42
CA GLU A 119 5.57 -4.01 -22.46
C GLU A 119 5.12 -5.45 -22.22
N PHE A 120 3.83 -5.69 -22.45
CA PHE A 120 3.13 -6.91 -22.10
C PHE A 120 2.11 -7.21 -23.19
N GLU A 121 2.01 -8.47 -23.60
CA GLU A 121 0.83 -8.98 -24.31
C GLU A 121 -0.13 -9.60 -23.29
N PHE A 122 -1.42 -9.52 -23.57
CA PHE A 122 -2.46 -10.10 -22.72
C PHE A 122 -3.56 -10.79 -23.54
N THR A 123 -4.26 -11.71 -22.86
CA THR A 123 -5.54 -12.25 -23.29
C THR A 123 -6.40 -12.32 -22.04
N ASP A 124 -7.58 -11.69 -22.07
CA ASP A 124 -8.50 -11.65 -20.94
C ASP A 124 -9.48 -12.84 -20.97
N SER A 125 -10.32 -12.97 -19.94
CA SER A 125 -11.23 -14.10 -19.81
C SER A 125 -12.41 -14.05 -20.79
N ARG A 126 -12.65 -12.91 -21.44
CA ARG A 126 -13.60 -12.75 -22.56
C ARG A 126 -12.97 -12.89 -23.94
N GLU A 127 -11.70 -13.29 -24.02
CA GLU A 127 -10.94 -13.49 -25.27
C GLU A 127 -10.54 -12.22 -26.05
N ASN A 128 -10.64 -11.02 -25.47
CA ASN A 128 -9.95 -9.86 -26.07
C ASN A 128 -8.43 -10.11 -25.97
N LYS A 129 -7.70 -9.75 -27.03
CA LYS A 129 -6.24 -9.82 -27.05
C LYS A 129 -5.66 -8.46 -27.35
N GLY A 130 -4.50 -8.18 -26.79
CA GLY A 130 -3.90 -6.87 -26.96
C GLY A 130 -2.58 -6.73 -26.23
N SER A 131 -2.07 -5.51 -26.27
CA SER A 131 -0.86 -5.13 -25.57
C SER A 131 -1.10 -3.97 -24.63
N ILE A 132 -0.40 -3.97 -23.51
CA ILE A 132 -0.26 -2.82 -22.64
C ILE A 132 1.21 -2.42 -22.61
N LYS A 133 1.47 -1.13 -22.73
CA LYS A 133 2.80 -0.53 -22.55
C LYS A 133 2.75 0.47 -21.42
N LEU A 134 3.46 0.15 -20.35
CA LEU A 134 3.63 1.01 -19.18
C LEU A 134 4.88 1.89 -19.36
N VAL A 135 4.79 3.14 -18.92
CA VAL A 135 5.91 4.06 -18.78
C VAL A 135 5.94 4.55 -17.33
N PHE A 136 6.97 4.17 -16.60
CA PHE A 136 7.21 4.53 -15.21
C PHE A 136 7.55 6.03 -15.12
N LYS A 137 6.81 6.80 -14.32
CA LYS A 137 7.06 8.25 -14.14
C LYS A 137 7.37 8.54 -12.66
N PRO A 138 8.17 9.58 -12.36
CA PRO A 138 8.40 10.01 -10.98
C PRO A 138 7.10 10.39 -10.24
N ASN A 139 7.17 10.37 -8.90
CA ASN A 139 6.10 10.79 -7.99
C ASN A 139 4.82 9.94 -8.10
N ASP A 140 4.97 8.61 -8.08
CA ASP A 140 3.84 7.67 -8.10
C ASP A 140 2.85 7.92 -9.24
N LYS A 141 3.39 8.10 -10.45
CA LYS A 141 2.63 8.22 -11.69
C LYS A 141 3.05 7.14 -12.66
N MET A 142 2.09 6.69 -13.46
CA MET A 142 2.36 5.77 -14.56
C MET A 142 1.52 6.16 -15.76
N GLU A 143 2.10 6.06 -16.94
CA GLU A 143 1.36 6.18 -18.20
C GLU A 143 1.19 4.78 -18.78
N ALA A 144 -0.02 4.42 -19.19
CA ALA A 144 -0.28 3.15 -19.86
C ALA A 144 -0.94 3.38 -21.21
N THR A 145 -0.35 2.82 -22.26
CA THR A 145 -0.98 2.69 -23.58
C THR A 145 -1.53 1.28 -23.72
N ILE A 146 -2.85 1.17 -23.91
CA ILE A 146 -3.55 -0.10 -24.12
C ILE A 146 -4.00 -0.17 -25.57
N ASN A 147 -3.67 -1.27 -26.26
CA ASN A 147 -4.11 -1.59 -27.61
C ASN A 147 -4.86 -2.92 -27.60
N LEU A 148 -5.85 -3.08 -28.49
CA LEU A 148 -6.48 -4.37 -28.76
C LEU A 148 -6.12 -4.81 -30.18
N THR A 149 -5.61 -6.03 -30.30
CA THR A 149 -5.29 -6.71 -31.57
C THR A 149 -6.49 -7.53 -32.04
N ASP A 150 -7.11 -8.28 -31.12
CA ASP A 150 -8.39 -8.95 -31.31
C ASP A 150 -9.41 -8.42 -30.29
N LYS A 151 -10.66 -8.20 -30.72
CA LYS A 151 -11.76 -7.80 -29.85
C LYS A 151 -12.75 -8.95 -29.69
N SER A 152 -13.18 -9.19 -28.47
CA SER A 152 -14.29 -10.11 -28.19
C SER A 152 -15.60 -9.60 -28.77
N GLU A 153 -16.50 -10.52 -29.12
CA GLU A 153 -17.91 -10.22 -29.35
C GLU A 153 -18.63 -9.84 -28.04
N ASP A 154 -18.15 -10.34 -26.90
CA ASP A 154 -18.60 -9.92 -25.58
C ASP A 154 -17.94 -8.60 -25.18
N THR A 155 -18.68 -7.51 -25.37
CA THR A 155 -18.24 -6.14 -25.08
C THR A 155 -18.52 -5.71 -23.64
N ALA A 156 -19.05 -6.58 -22.78
CA ALA A 156 -19.53 -6.21 -21.45
C ALA A 156 -18.46 -5.57 -20.54
N ALA A 157 -17.19 -5.98 -20.69
CA ALA A 157 -16.05 -5.47 -19.92
C ALA A 157 -14.80 -5.29 -20.80
N GLN A 158 -14.95 -4.72 -22.00
CA GLN A 158 -13.85 -4.58 -22.96
C GLN A 158 -12.78 -3.55 -22.49
N PRO A 159 -11.47 -3.87 -22.56
CA PRO A 159 -10.41 -2.93 -22.22
C PRO A 159 -10.46 -1.63 -23.06
N PRO A 160 -10.26 -0.44 -22.45
CA PRO A 160 -10.26 0.81 -23.19
C PRO A 160 -8.97 0.98 -24.01
N VAL A 161 -9.11 1.27 -25.31
CA VAL A 161 -7.96 1.53 -26.20
C VAL A 161 -7.52 2.99 -26.12
N GLY A 162 -6.22 3.22 -25.96
CA GLY A 162 -5.62 4.56 -25.91
C GLY A 162 -4.50 4.68 -24.87
N THR A 163 -4.01 5.91 -24.67
CA THR A 163 -3.00 6.23 -23.64
C THR A 163 -3.65 7.00 -22.49
N PHE A 164 -3.44 6.54 -21.26
CA PHE A 164 -4.02 7.13 -20.05
C PHE A 164 -2.97 7.28 -18.94
N GLN A 165 -3.19 8.25 -18.05
CA GLN A 165 -2.40 8.40 -16.82
C GLN A 165 -3.06 7.63 -15.69
N PHE A 166 -2.22 7.02 -14.85
CA PHE A 166 -2.57 6.22 -13.69
C PHE A 166 -1.82 6.69 -12.46
N ALA A 167 -2.48 6.57 -11.31
CA ALA A 167 -1.92 6.79 -9.98
C ALA A 167 -2.31 5.61 -9.06
N PRO A 168 -1.62 5.41 -7.92
CA PRO A 168 -2.04 4.44 -6.92
C PRO A 168 -3.46 4.73 -6.43
N TYR A 169 -4.26 3.68 -6.28
CA TYR A 169 -5.53 3.76 -5.60
C TYR A 169 -5.30 4.01 -4.11
N ASN A 170 -5.90 5.06 -3.57
CA ASN A 170 -5.61 5.53 -2.23
C ASN A 170 -6.89 5.56 -1.39
N LEU A 171 -6.78 5.42 -0.07
CA LEU A 171 -7.94 5.45 0.84
C LEU A 171 -8.83 6.69 0.68
N LYS A 172 -8.25 7.83 0.28
CA LYS A 172 -8.99 9.08 0.00
C LYS A 172 -9.96 8.98 -1.18
N ASP A 173 -9.75 8.02 -2.08
CA ASP A 173 -10.55 7.83 -3.29
C ASP A 173 -11.78 6.95 -3.02
N LEU A 174 -11.83 6.25 -1.88
CA LEU A 174 -12.99 5.46 -1.43
C LEU A 174 -14.14 6.37 -0.97
N LYS A 175 -15.24 6.39 -1.73
CA LYS A 175 -16.47 7.14 -1.38
C LYS A 175 -17.00 6.72 0.00
N GLY A 176 -17.08 7.67 0.92
CA GLY A 176 -17.66 7.47 2.25
C GLY A 176 -16.81 6.61 3.19
N PHE A 177 -15.53 6.37 2.87
CA PHE A 177 -14.62 5.67 3.76
C PHE A 177 -14.37 6.45 5.06
N SER A 178 -14.52 5.76 6.19
CA SER A 178 -14.18 6.24 7.52
C SER A 178 -13.26 5.23 8.20
N PRO A 179 -12.01 5.58 8.55
CA PRO A 179 -11.11 4.65 9.24
C PRO A 179 -11.57 4.37 10.67
N ILE A 180 -11.29 3.16 11.15
CA ILE A 180 -11.43 2.73 12.55
C ILE A 180 -10.01 2.74 13.14
N GLU A 181 -9.54 3.92 13.57
CA GLU A 181 -8.13 4.12 13.94
C GLU A 181 -7.69 3.27 15.15
N ASN A 182 -8.59 2.95 16.08
CA ASN A 182 -8.30 2.05 17.21
C ASN A 182 -8.23 0.57 16.82
N GLN A 183 -8.53 0.22 15.56
CA GLN A 183 -8.38 -1.12 14.96
C GLN A 183 -7.49 -1.05 13.71
N SER A 184 -6.63 -0.03 13.61
CA SER A 184 -5.72 0.18 12.49
C SER A 184 -4.29 0.33 13.00
N PHE A 185 -3.37 -0.50 12.52
CA PHE A 185 -2.08 -0.73 13.17
C PHE A 185 -0.94 -0.73 12.16
N MET A 186 0.20 -0.12 12.53
CA MET A 186 1.46 -0.39 11.84
C MET A 186 1.89 -1.81 12.19
N VAL A 187 2.12 -2.63 11.17
CA VAL A 187 2.52 -4.03 11.31
C VAL A 187 3.70 -4.34 10.40
N ASP A 188 4.70 -5.03 10.95
CA ASP A 188 5.76 -5.65 10.16
C ASP A 188 5.36 -7.07 9.78
N LEU A 189 5.20 -7.31 8.49
CA LEU A 189 4.77 -8.57 7.88
C LEU A 189 5.88 -9.03 6.94
N LYS A 190 6.40 -10.24 7.12
CA LYS A 190 7.61 -10.71 6.41
C LYS A 190 7.52 -10.61 4.88
N SER A 191 6.35 -10.85 4.29
CA SER A 191 6.14 -10.74 2.85
C SER A 191 5.88 -9.31 2.34
N TRP A 192 5.78 -8.30 3.22
CA TRP A 192 5.40 -6.91 2.89
C TRP A 192 6.32 -5.83 3.51
N GLY A 193 7.11 -6.17 4.52
CA GLY A 193 7.79 -5.20 5.38
C GLY A 193 6.81 -4.46 6.29
N ASN A 194 7.14 -3.22 6.61
CA ASN A 194 6.34 -2.36 7.49
C ASN A 194 5.23 -1.64 6.70
N VAL A 195 3.98 -1.99 7.00
CA VAL A 195 2.76 -1.47 6.36
C VAL A 195 1.73 -1.07 7.43
N LYS A 196 0.74 -0.25 7.07
CA LYS A 196 -0.44 -0.02 7.94
C LYS A 196 -1.52 -1.01 7.55
N PHE A 197 -1.95 -1.87 8.47
CA PHE A 197 -3.24 -2.55 8.37
C PHE A 197 -4.32 -1.53 8.76
N VAL A 198 -5.31 -1.33 7.90
CA VAL A 198 -6.35 -0.32 8.07
C VAL A 198 -7.70 -1.00 8.10
N SER A 199 -8.40 -0.87 9.23
CA SER A 199 -9.83 -1.15 9.34
C SER A 199 -10.62 0.11 9.02
N GLY A 200 -11.77 -0.01 8.36
CA GLY A 200 -12.68 1.12 8.11
C GLY A 200 -14.12 0.70 7.89
N LYS A 201 -15.01 1.67 7.72
CA LYS A 201 -16.39 1.48 7.22
C LYS A 201 -16.64 2.29 5.96
N LEU A 202 -17.45 1.77 5.05
CA LEU A 202 -17.97 2.54 3.91
C LEU A 202 -19.37 3.05 4.22
N THR A 203 -19.52 4.37 4.39
CA THR A 203 -20.77 5.02 4.82
C THR A 203 -21.61 5.60 3.67
N GLY A 204 -21.16 5.43 2.42
CA GLY A 204 -21.71 6.09 1.23
C GLY A 204 -23.02 5.52 0.66
N GLY A 205 -23.69 4.58 1.34
CA GLY A 205 -24.91 3.93 0.81
C GLY A 205 -25.76 3.24 1.87
N ASN A 206 -26.83 2.56 1.42
CA ASN A 206 -27.77 1.82 2.28
C ASN A 206 -27.14 0.62 3.02
N HIS A 207 -25.97 0.20 2.58
CA HIS A 207 -25.16 -0.86 3.16
C HIS A 207 -23.87 -0.24 3.71
N ILE A 208 -23.55 -0.54 4.98
CA ILE A 208 -22.36 -0.04 5.68
C ILE A 208 -21.49 -1.26 6.05
N PRO A 209 -20.64 -1.75 5.13
CA PRO A 209 -19.67 -2.79 5.43
C PRO A 209 -18.50 -2.24 6.25
N VAL A 210 -17.87 -3.12 7.02
CA VAL A 210 -16.47 -2.96 7.39
C VAL A 210 -15.58 -3.38 6.22
N VAL A 211 -14.43 -2.73 6.07
CA VAL A 211 -13.44 -3.01 5.03
C VAL A 211 -12.03 -3.01 5.63
N PHE A 212 -11.13 -3.79 5.05
CA PHE A 212 -9.76 -3.94 5.54
C PHE A 212 -8.77 -3.82 4.39
N TYR A 213 -7.67 -3.12 4.63
CA TYR A 213 -6.61 -2.88 3.66
C TYR A 213 -5.22 -3.02 4.27
N LEU A 214 -4.24 -3.40 3.45
CA LEU A 214 -2.85 -3.01 3.71
C LEU A 214 -2.55 -1.73 2.94
N THR A 215 -1.91 -0.75 3.57
CA THR A 215 -1.52 0.51 2.92
C THR A 215 -0.07 0.88 3.21
N ASN A 216 0.51 1.71 2.33
CA ASN A 216 1.75 2.41 2.63
C ASN A 216 1.51 3.61 3.57
N LYS A 217 2.58 4.36 3.87
CA LYS A 217 2.54 5.55 4.74
C LYS A 217 1.69 6.71 4.19
N ASP A 218 1.44 6.75 2.88
CA ASP A 218 0.72 7.82 2.19
C ASP A 218 -0.76 7.45 1.93
N GLY A 219 -1.19 6.27 2.38
CA GLY A 219 -2.56 5.76 2.24
C GLY A 219 -2.84 5.04 0.92
N ASP A 220 -1.82 4.74 0.10
CA ASP A 220 -2.00 3.93 -1.10
C ASP A 220 -2.32 2.49 -0.72
N ILE A 221 -3.32 1.91 -1.35
CA ILE A 221 -3.81 0.56 -1.11
C ILE A 221 -2.86 -0.44 -1.79
N LEU A 222 -2.29 -1.31 -0.97
CA LEU A 222 -1.36 -2.38 -1.34
C LEU A 222 -2.03 -3.76 -1.39
N TYR A 223 -3.12 -3.92 -0.62
CA TYR A 223 -3.92 -5.13 -0.58
C TYR A 223 -5.34 -4.77 -0.13
N ASP A 224 -6.36 -5.33 -0.78
CA ASP A 224 -7.75 -5.35 -0.32
C ASP A 224 -8.07 -6.80 0.09
N PHE A 225 -8.60 -6.97 1.30
CA PHE A 225 -8.94 -8.29 1.85
C PHE A 225 -10.29 -8.83 1.34
N TYR A 226 -11.11 -7.99 0.68
CA TYR A 226 -12.45 -8.34 0.17
C TYR A 226 -13.30 -9.11 1.18
N ALA A 227 -13.29 -8.67 2.45
CA ALA A 227 -13.80 -9.45 3.57
C ALA A 227 -15.32 -9.71 3.50
N THR A 228 -15.68 -10.99 3.48
CA THR A 228 -17.07 -11.45 3.42
C THR A 228 -17.66 -11.60 4.83
N LEU A 229 -17.91 -10.47 5.48
CA LEU A 229 -18.50 -10.41 6.82
C LEU A 229 -19.98 -9.99 6.78
N PRO A 230 -20.75 -10.23 7.87
CA PRO A 230 -22.12 -9.76 7.96
C PRO A 230 -22.25 -8.23 7.82
N TYR A 231 -23.44 -7.78 7.44
CA TYR A 231 -23.73 -6.38 7.24
C TYR A 231 -24.03 -5.70 8.58
N ARG A 232 -23.52 -4.48 8.78
CA ARG A 232 -23.66 -3.68 10.03
C ARG A 232 -22.93 -4.25 11.25
N VAL A 233 -21.77 -4.84 11.04
CA VAL A 233 -20.87 -5.25 12.13
C VAL A 233 -19.97 -4.10 12.61
N ASP A 234 -19.38 -4.26 13.79
CA ASP A 234 -18.33 -3.39 14.33
C ASP A 234 -17.04 -4.17 14.63
N VAL A 235 -15.88 -3.58 14.35
CA VAL A 235 -14.59 -4.27 14.50
C VAL A 235 -14.18 -4.34 15.98
N LYS A 236 -14.29 -5.54 16.54
CA LYS A 236 -14.03 -5.84 17.96
C LYS A 236 -12.55 -6.03 18.26
N ALA A 237 -11.84 -6.77 17.40
CA ALA A 237 -10.41 -7.02 17.55
C ALA A 237 -9.74 -7.34 16.21
N VAL A 238 -8.46 -6.99 16.10
CA VAL A 238 -7.55 -7.47 15.06
C VAL A 238 -6.27 -7.95 15.74
N SER A 239 -5.73 -9.11 15.34
CA SER A 239 -4.43 -9.62 15.80
C SER A 239 -3.57 -10.10 14.64
N PHE A 240 -2.26 -10.14 14.85
CA PHE A 240 -1.23 -10.50 13.87
C PHE A 240 -0.29 -11.55 14.45
N GLU A 241 -0.60 -12.83 14.24
CA GLU A 241 0.04 -13.98 14.91
C GLU A 241 0.39 -15.07 13.90
N ASP A 242 1.52 -15.74 14.08
CA ASP A 242 1.92 -16.92 13.29
C ASP A 242 1.21 -18.17 13.84
N VAL A 243 -0.06 -18.32 13.49
CA VAL A 243 -0.92 -19.41 13.97
C VAL A 243 -0.81 -20.65 13.09
N SER A 244 -0.44 -20.49 11.82
CA SER A 244 -0.07 -21.56 10.89
C SER A 244 1.33 -22.16 11.13
N LYS A 245 2.19 -21.48 11.89
CA LYS A 245 3.57 -21.89 12.24
C LYS A 245 4.51 -21.96 11.04
N ASP A 246 4.26 -21.18 9.99
CA ASP A 246 5.08 -21.12 8.77
C ASP A 246 6.14 -19.99 8.80
N GLY A 247 6.15 -19.18 9.86
CA GLY A 247 7.04 -18.05 10.02
C GLY A 247 6.58 -16.78 9.31
N LEU A 248 5.31 -16.71 8.91
CA LEU A 248 4.57 -15.52 8.46
C LEU A 248 3.51 -15.16 9.52
N LYS A 249 3.10 -13.89 9.59
CA LYS A 249 1.99 -13.49 10.47
C LYS A 249 0.69 -13.61 9.70
N ASP A 250 -0.20 -14.43 10.21
CA ASP A 250 -1.59 -14.49 9.80
C ASP A 250 -2.37 -13.37 10.51
N ILE A 251 -3.57 -13.06 10.03
CA ILE A 251 -4.42 -12.00 10.59
C ILE A 251 -5.72 -12.62 11.10
N ILE A 252 -6.01 -12.40 12.38
CA ILE A 252 -7.30 -12.75 13.00
C ILE A 252 -8.11 -11.47 13.11
N ILE A 253 -9.30 -11.44 12.53
CA ILE A 253 -10.25 -10.34 12.66
C ILE A 253 -11.49 -10.87 13.38
N ILE A 254 -11.94 -10.15 14.41
CA ILE A 254 -13.19 -10.42 15.11
C ILE A 254 -14.05 -9.17 15.01
N VAL A 255 -15.30 -9.36 14.58
CA VAL A 255 -16.34 -8.32 14.57
C VAL A 255 -17.48 -8.72 15.49
N ASP A 256 -18.22 -7.76 16.02
CA ASP A 256 -19.50 -8.01 16.70
C ASP A 256 -20.66 -7.68 15.73
N ASP A 257 -21.62 -8.60 15.62
CA ASP A 257 -22.86 -8.42 14.84
C ASP A 257 -23.96 -7.80 15.72
N ASP A 258 -24.36 -6.58 15.37
CA ASP A 258 -25.37 -5.77 16.05
C ASP A 258 -26.81 -6.09 15.56
N ALA A 259 -27.03 -7.19 14.82
CA ALA A 259 -28.35 -7.60 14.27
C ALA A 259 -29.45 -7.96 15.30
N GLY A 260 -29.29 -7.60 16.58
CA GLY A 260 -30.39 -7.50 17.54
C GLY A 260 -30.82 -8.79 18.25
N GLN A 261 -30.08 -9.89 18.10
CA GLN A 261 -30.29 -11.14 18.87
C GLN A 261 -29.07 -11.53 19.70
N GLY A 262 -28.57 -10.57 20.49
CA GLY A 262 -27.34 -10.69 21.28
C GLY A 262 -26.09 -10.49 20.44
N ASN A 263 -25.01 -10.03 21.07
CA ASN A 263 -23.74 -9.77 20.40
C ASN A 263 -23.10 -11.09 19.95
N ALA A 264 -23.44 -11.54 18.75
CA ALA A 264 -22.78 -12.65 18.09
C ALA A 264 -21.46 -12.12 17.50
N SER A 265 -20.34 -12.44 18.13
CA SER A 265 -19.05 -12.20 17.49
C SER A 265 -18.90 -13.09 16.26
N VAL A 266 -18.22 -12.60 15.23
CA VAL A 266 -17.81 -13.38 14.06
C VAL A 266 -16.31 -13.21 13.87
N ALA A 267 -15.60 -14.33 13.88
CA ALA A 267 -14.16 -14.40 13.60
C ALA A 267 -13.92 -14.80 12.14
N THR A 268 -12.91 -14.20 11.53
CA THR A 268 -12.36 -14.60 10.23
C THR A 268 -10.83 -14.58 10.26
N VAL A 269 -10.20 -15.54 9.58
CA VAL A 269 -8.74 -15.73 9.60
C VAL A 269 -8.14 -15.65 8.20
N TYR A 270 -7.09 -14.85 8.05
CA TYR A 270 -6.36 -14.63 6.82
C TYR A 270 -4.91 -15.13 6.95
N PHE A 271 -4.62 -16.26 6.31
CA PHE A 271 -3.30 -16.88 6.33
C PHE A 271 -2.38 -16.24 5.31
N GLN A 272 -1.25 -15.71 5.74
CA GLN A 272 -0.29 -15.06 4.83
C GLN A 272 0.41 -16.10 3.97
N LYS A 273 0.70 -15.76 2.71
CA LYS A 273 1.49 -16.59 1.79
C LYS A 273 2.86 -15.98 1.52
N ALA A 274 3.78 -16.83 1.08
CA ALA A 274 5.16 -16.45 0.77
C ALA A 274 5.28 -15.47 -0.43
N ASP A 275 4.25 -15.32 -1.25
CA ASP A 275 4.17 -14.30 -2.31
C ASP A 275 3.60 -12.96 -1.83
N GLY A 276 3.03 -12.92 -0.62
CA GLY A 276 2.35 -11.76 -0.02
C GLY A 276 0.82 -11.83 -0.05
N SER A 277 0.21 -12.74 -0.81
CA SER A 277 -1.24 -12.93 -0.78
C SER A 277 -1.74 -13.43 0.59
N PHE A 278 -3.03 -13.28 0.84
CA PHE A 278 -3.69 -13.83 2.02
C PHE A 278 -4.80 -14.79 1.60
N ALA A 279 -4.73 -16.03 2.11
CA ALA A 279 -5.75 -17.03 1.91
C ALA A 279 -6.71 -17.06 3.10
N ASN A 280 -8.01 -17.05 2.83
CA ASN A 280 -9.05 -17.32 3.81
C ASN A 280 -9.64 -18.73 3.56
N ASP A 281 -10.04 -19.43 4.62
CA ASP A 281 -10.82 -20.66 4.53
C ASP A 281 -12.19 -20.45 5.19
N PRO A 282 -13.25 -20.17 4.42
CA PRO A 282 -14.59 -19.95 4.95
C PRO A 282 -15.14 -21.14 5.75
N LYS A 283 -14.65 -22.36 5.55
CA LYS A 283 -15.06 -23.52 6.36
C LYS A 283 -14.42 -23.49 7.74
N LEU A 284 -13.15 -23.12 7.81
CA LEU A 284 -12.45 -22.96 9.08
C LEU A 284 -13.05 -21.80 9.89
N ASP A 285 -13.37 -20.69 9.23
CA ASP A 285 -14.09 -19.58 9.84
C ASP A 285 -15.45 -20.06 10.38
N GLN A 286 -16.24 -20.79 9.59
CA GLN A 286 -17.51 -21.36 10.05
C GLN A 286 -17.33 -22.29 11.27
N GLU A 287 -16.33 -23.18 11.26
CA GLU A 287 -16.04 -24.07 12.38
C GLU A 287 -15.63 -23.33 13.67
N ILE A 288 -14.84 -22.24 13.56
CA ILE A 288 -14.47 -21.38 14.69
C ILE A 288 -15.73 -20.72 15.28
N ASN A 289 -16.62 -20.24 14.41
CA ASN A 289 -17.83 -19.52 14.79
C ASN A 289 -18.89 -20.45 15.39
N ASP A 290 -19.19 -21.59 14.75
CA ASP A 290 -20.16 -22.59 15.23
C ASP A 290 -19.74 -23.22 16.57
N SER A 291 -18.44 -23.35 16.81
CA SER A 291 -17.89 -23.85 18.08
C SER A 291 -17.76 -22.78 19.17
N VAL A 292 -18.20 -21.53 18.90
CA VAL A 292 -18.14 -20.37 19.80
C VAL A 292 -16.70 -20.07 20.27
N ASN A 293 -15.70 -20.38 19.44
CA ASN A 293 -14.29 -20.06 19.72
C ASN A 293 -13.90 -18.66 19.19
N ASN A 294 -14.90 -17.81 18.91
CA ASN A 294 -14.83 -16.51 18.26
C ASN A 294 -14.98 -15.30 19.21
N THR A 295 -15.05 -15.53 20.53
CA THR A 295 -15.29 -14.48 21.53
C THR A 295 -14.17 -13.46 21.63
N ASP A 296 -12.94 -13.91 21.43
CA ASP A 296 -11.69 -13.17 21.61
C ASP A 296 -10.52 -13.88 20.90
N VAL A 297 -9.45 -13.12 20.64
CA VAL A 297 -8.27 -13.58 19.90
C VAL A 297 -7.62 -14.81 20.54
N LYS A 298 -7.51 -14.87 21.87
CA LYS A 298 -6.86 -15.99 22.56
C LYS A 298 -7.65 -17.28 22.35
N THR A 299 -8.98 -17.20 22.36
CA THR A 299 -9.85 -18.36 22.11
C THR A 299 -9.74 -18.82 20.66
N VAL A 300 -9.71 -17.90 19.67
CA VAL A 300 -9.45 -18.23 18.25
C VAL A 300 -8.08 -18.89 18.07
N THR A 301 -7.00 -18.27 18.56
CA THR A 301 -5.64 -18.83 18.50
C THR A 301 -5.56 -20.20 19.16
N SER A 302 -6.23 -20.39 20.30
CA SER A 302 -6.29 -21.68 20.99
C SER A 302 -7.04 -22.74 20.19
N TYR A 303 -8.05 -22.38 19.39
CA TYR A 303 -8.73 -23.28 18.46
C TYR A 303 -7.81 -23.67 17.30
N LEU A 304 -7.22 -22.68 16.61
CA LEU A 304 -6.31 -22.89 15.49
C LEU A 304 -5.12 -23.78 15.86
N ALA A 305 -4.50 -23.57 17.03
CA ALA A 305 -3.39 -24.38 17.53
C ALA A 305 -3.73 -25.87 17.77
N ARG A 306 -5.02 -26.23 17.83
CA ARG A 306 -5.51 -27.63 17.93
C ARG A 306 -5.92 -28.22 16.56
N LYS A 307 -6.10 -27.37 15.54
CA LYS A 307 -6.59 -27.73 14.19
C LYS A 307 -5.46 -27.80 13.16
N LEU A 308 -4.43 -26.95 13.31
CA LEU A 308 -3.27 -26.77 12.42
C LEU A 308 -1.99 -27.46 12.93
#